data_AF-A0A5F2HVJ0-F1
#
_entry.id   AF-A0A5F2HVJ0-F1
#
_cell.length_a   1.000
_cell.length_b   1.000
_cell.length_c   1.000
_cell.angle_alpha   90.00
_cell.angle_beta   90.00
_cell.angle_gamma   90.00
#
_symmetry.space_group_name_H-M   'P 1'
#
loop_
_entity.id
_entity.type
_entity.pdbx_description
1 polymer ?
#
loop_
_entity_poly.entity_id
_entity_poly.type
_entity_poly.pdbx_seq_one_letter_code
_entity_poly.pdbx_strand_id
1 'polypeptide(L)'
;GRKLILVTGRELPDLKEVFPELSLFEKVVAENGALIYTPASEEERTISPSPSADLVDRLKKRGVKPLSVGRSIVATWEPHQTTVLDVIKKLGLELEII
;
A
#
# COMPACT_ATOMS: atom_id res chain seq x y z
N GLY A 1 -23.85 -3.08 -20.91
CA GLY A 1 -23.58 -1.97 -19.96
C GLY A 1 -22.08 -1.80 -19.79
N ARG A 2 -21.63 -0.68 -19.20
CA ARG A 2 -20.21 -0.41 -18.86
C ARG A 2 -20.01 -0.53 -17.35
N LYS A 3 -18.78 -0.85 -16.93
CA LYS A 3 -18.37 -1.02 -15.53
C LYS A 3 -17.20 -0.08 -15.25
N LEU A 4 -17.17 0.54 -14.06
CA LEU A 4 -16.10 1.44 -13.63
C LEU A 4 -15.20 0.75 -12.61
N ILE A 5 -13.89 0.86 -12.82
CA ILE A 5 -12.86 0.36 -11.91
C ILE A 5 -11.91 1.51 -11.59
N LEU A 6 -11.69 1.78 -10.31
CA LEU A 6 -10.69 2.73 -9.85
C LEU A 6 -9.38 1.98 -9.59
N VAL A 7 -8.26 2.47 -10.12
CA VAL A 7 -6.92 1.92 -9.86
C VAL A 7 -6.06 3.02 -9.25
N THR A 8 -5.41 2.74 -8.12
CA THR A 8 -4.64 3.74 -7.37
C THR A 8 -3.52 3.12 -6.54
N GLY A 9 -2.48 3.91 -6.27
CA GLY A 9 -1.41 3.59 -5.32
C GLY A 9 -1.74 3.91 -3.86
N ARG A 10 -2.87 4.57 -3.60
CA ARG A 10 -3.28 4.94 -2.25
C ARG A 10 -3.66 3.71 -1.42
N GLU A 11 -3.43 3.82 -0.12
CA GLU A 11 -3.99 2.90 0.87
C GLU A 11 -5.50 3.15 0.98
N LEU A 12 -6.27 2.08 1.17
CA LEU A 12 -7.74 2.17 1.19
C LEU A 12 -8.30 3.15 2.25
N PRO A 13 -7.77 3.25 3.49
CA PRO A 13 -8.26 4.20 4.47
C PRO A 13 -8.05 5.66 4.04
N ASP A 14 -6.84 6.00 3.57
CA ASP A 14 -6.52 7.33 3.03
C ASP A 14 -7.42 7.65 1.83
N LEU A 15 -7.64 6.69 0.92
CA LEU A 15 -8.55 6.86 -0.21
C LEU A 15 -9.99 7.15 0.24
N LYS A 16 -10.51 6.43 1.23
CA LYS A 16 -11.86 6.64 1.77
C LYS A 16 -12.02 8.03 2.41
N GLU A 17 -10.96 8.58 2.99
CA GLU A 17 -10.97 9.92 3.58
C GLU A 17 -10.98 11.01 2.50
N VAL A 18 -10.16 10.88 1.45
CA VAL A 18 -10.04 11.92 0.41
C VAL A 18 -11.07 11.82 -0.72
N PHE A 19 -11.69 10.64 -0.90
CA PHE A 19 -12.65 10.37 -1.98
C PHE A 19 -13.74 9.40 -1.49
N PRO A 20 -14.79 9.90 -0.80
CA PRO A 20 -15.83 9.08 -0.20
C PRO A 20 -16.77 8.42 -1.22
N GLU A 21 -16.83 8.89 -2.47
CA GLU A 21 -17.74 8.38 -3.52
C GLU A 21 -17.29 7.05 -4.16
N LEU A 22 -16.66 6.15 -3.39
CA LEU A 22 -16.21 4.84 -3.90
C LEU A 22 -17.35 3.95 -4.42
N SER A 23 -18.59 4.18 -3.98
CA SER A 23 -19.78 3.46 -4.44
C SER A 23 -20.07 3.65 -5.95
N LEU A 24 -19.44 4.62 -6.60
CA LEU A 24 -19.51 4.80 -8.06
C LEU A 24 -18.78 3.68 -8.83
N PHE A 25 -17.86 2.97 -8.18
CA PHE A 25 -17.02 1.96 -8.80
C PHE A 25 -17.50 0.56 -8.45
N GLU A 26 -17.41 -0.35 -9.41
CA GLU A 26 -17.69 -1.77 -9.15
C GLU A 26 -16.54 -2.40 -8.34
N LYS A 27 -15.31 -1.98 -8.63
CA LYS A 27 -14.10 -2.43 -7.95
C LYS A 27 -13.12 -1.28 -7.78
N VAL A 28 -12.36 -1.35 -6.70
CA VAL A 28 -11.22 -0.48 -6.44
C VAL A 28 -9.98 -1.36 -6.31
N VAL A 29 -8.96 -1.06 -7.10
CA VAL A 29 -7.63 -1.67 -7.02
C VAL A 29 -6.73 -0.66 -6.33
N ALA A 30 -6.47 -0.89 -5.05
CA ALA A 30 -5.68 -0.03 -4.18
C ALA A 30 -4.26 -0.60 -3.99
N GLU A 31 -3.39 0.15 -3.31
CA GLU A 31 -2.02 -0.27 -2.97
C GLU A 31 -1.23 -0.80 -4.19
N ASN A 32 -1.33 -0.10 -5.32
CA ASN A 32 -0.64 -0.45 -6.57
C ASN A 32 -0.94 -1.87 -7.08
N GLY A 33 -2.16 -2.36 -6.85
CA GLY A 33 -2.57 -3.69 -7.32
C GLY A 33 -2.63 -4.76 -6.24
N ALA A 34 -2.12 -4.46 -5.04
CA ALA A 34 -2.02 -5.46 -3.98
C ALA A 34 -3.33 -5.68 -3.21
N LEU A 35 -4.31 -4.78 -3.35
CA LEU A 35 -5.60 -4.87 -2.67
C LEU A 35 -6.76 -4.63 -3.64
N ILE A 36 -7.74 -5.52 -3.64
CA ILE A 36 -9.03 -5.34 -4.33
C ILE A 36 -10.10 -5.07 -3.28
N TYR A 37 -10.80 -3.94 -3.41
CA TYR A 37 -11.95 -3.58 -2.59
C TYR A 37 -13.23 -3.58 -3.42
N THR A 38 -14.31 -4.08 -2.85
CA THR A 38 -15.65 -4.10 -3.45
C THR A 38 -16.57 -3.14 -2.71
N PRO A 39 -16.86 -1.94 -3.26
CA PRO A 39 -17.65 -0.93 -2.56
C PRO A 39 -19.04 -1.40 -2.13
N ALA A 40 -19.69 -2.25 -2.94
CA ALA A 40 -21.05 -2.73 -2.66
C ALA A 40 -21.16 -3.67 -1.45
N SER A 41 -20.11 -4.45 -1.15
CA SER A 41 -20.08 -5.42 -0.03
C SER A 41 -19.10 -5.04 1.07
N GLU A 42 -18.32 -3.98 0.84
CA GLU A 42 -17.14 -3.60 1.62
C GLU A 42 -16.06 -4.68 1.76
N GLU A 43 -16.09 -5.72 0.92
CA GLU A 43 -15.11 -6.80 0.96
C GLU A 43 -13.72 -6.31 0.51
N GLU A 44 -12.72 -6.57 1.35
CA GLU A 44 -11.30 -6.39 1.05
C GLU A 44 -10.66 -7.75 0.72
N ARG A 45 -9.99 -7.84 -0.42
CA ARG A 45 -9.25 -9.02 -0.85
C ARG A 45 -7.80 -8.64 -1.16
N THR A 46 -6.87 -9.13 -0.36
CA THR A 46 -5.43 -9.00 -0.62
C THR A 46 -5.01 -9.93 -1.75
N ILE A 47 -4.12 -9.44 -2.61
CA ILE A 47 -3.52 -10.17 -3.73
C ILE A 47 -2.05 -10.49 -3.45
N SER A 48 -1.45 -9.81 -2.48
CA SER A 48 -0.05 -9.98 -2.07
C SER A 48 0.05 -10.23 -0.57
N PRO A 49 1.16 -10.81 -0.09
CA PRO A 49 1.42 -10.95 1.35
C PRO A 49 1.47 -9.58 2.04
N SER A 50 1.32 -9.60 3.37
CA SER A 50 1.53 -8.40 4.17
C SER A 50 3.00 -7.98 4.23
N PRO A 51 3.29 -6.69 4.48
CA PRO A 51 4.66 -6.22 4.61
C PRO A 51 5.43 -6.97 5.70
N SER A 52 6.72 -7.19 5.47
CA SER A 52 7.61 -7.78 6.47
C SER A 52 7.65 -6.90 7.74
N ALA A 53 7.29 -7.49 8.88
CA ALA A 53 7.33 -6.78 10.16
C ALA A 53 8.76 -6.31 10.52
N ASP A 54 9.78 -7.13 10.24
CA ASP A 54 11.19 -6.75 10.50
C ASP A 54 11.64 -5.59 9.60
N LEU A 55 11.15 -5.53 8.35
CA LEU A 55 11.39 -4.37 7.48
C LEU A 55 10.79 -3.11 8.10
N VAL A 56 9.51 -3.14 8.47
CA VAL A 56 8.80 -2.00 9.06
C VAL A 56 9.48 -1.52 10.35
N ASP A 57 9.83 -2.45 11.25
CA ASP A 57 10.46 -2.12 12.53
C ASP A 57 11.84 -1.52 12.36
N ARG A 58 12.65 -2.01 11.41
CA ARG A 58 13.97 -1.44 11.12
C ARG A 58 13.87 -0.06 10.50
N LEU A 59 12.92 0.19 9.62
CA LEU A 59 12.69 1.52 9.06
C LEU A 59 12.26 2.51 10.15
N LYS A 60 11.35 2.10 11.05
CA LYS A 60 10.96 2.90 12.23
C LYS A 60 12.15 3.22 13.13
N LYS A 61 12.98 2.22 13.46
CA LYS A 61 14.19 2.40 14.30
C LYS A 61 15.21 3.34 13.66
N ARG A 62 15.26 3.42 12.34
CA ARG A 62 16.12 4.35 11.59
C ARG A 62 15.52 5.75 11.41
N GLY A 63 14.36 6.01 11.99
CA GLY A 63 13.72 7.34 11.94
C GLY A 63 13.07 7.67 10.61
N VAL A 64 12.79 6.67 9.76
CA VAL A 64 12.09 6.88 8.49
C VAL A 64 10.68 7.40 8.79
N LYS A 65 10.43 8.66 8.40
CA LYS A 65 9.17 9.36 8.59
C LYS A 65 8.92 10.33 7.42
N PRO A 66 7.67 10.41 6.90
CA PRO A 66 6.53 9.55 7.25
C PRO A 66 6.75 8.10 6.80
N LEU A 67 6.16 7.14 7.50
CA LEU A 67 6.18 5.72 7.15
C LEU A 67 4.77 5.18 7.31
N SER A 68 4.15 4.82 6.19
CA SER A 68 2.82 4.21 6.15
C SER A 68 2.92 2.73 5.80
N VAL A 69 2.00 1.93 6.33
CA VAL A 69 1.99 0.48 6.19
C VAL A 69 0.56 0.06 5.86
N GLY A 70 0.34 -0.27 4.60
CA GLY A 70 -0.91 -0.80 4.10
C GLY A 70 -1.06 -2.30 4.36
N ARG A 71 -2.02 -2.93 3.69
CA ARG A 71 -2.26 -4.38 3.79
C ARG A 71 -1.12 -5.17 3.17
N SER A 72 -0.49 -4.63 2.13
CA SER A 72 0.57 -5.27 1.34
C SER A 72 1.67 -4.31 0.88
N ILE A 73 1.51 -3.00 1.08
CA ILE A 73 2.50 -1.98 0.69
C ILE A 73 3.13 -1.27 1.91
N VAL A 74 4.35 -0.79 1.75
CA VAL A 74 4.99 0.18 2.67
C VAL A 74 5.31 1.43 1.89
N ALA A 75 4.87 2.59 2.38
CA ALA A 75 5.10 3.88 1.73
C ALA A 75 5.90 4.82 2.63
N THR A 76 6.85 5.54 2.04
CA THR A 76 7.60 6.63 2.68
C THR A 76 7.94 7.68 1.63
N TRP A 77 8.49 8.81 2.05
CA TRP A 77 8.83 9.92 1.17
C TRP A 77 10.35 10.05 0.98
N GLU A 78 10.74 10.85 -0.01
CA GLU A 78 12.12 11.31 -0.10
C GLU A 78 12.53 12.04 1.19
N PRO A 79 13.80 11.90 1.63
CA PRO A 79 14.92 11.24 0.93
C PRO A 79 15.18 9.78 1.38
N HIS A 80 14.19 9.06 1.91
CA HIS A 80 14.43 7.78 2.62
C HIS A 80 14.79 6.59 1.71
N GLN A 81 14.83 6.76 0.39
CA GLN A 81 15.10 5.69 -0.59
C GLN A 81 16.37 4.88 -0.26
N THR A 82 17.49 5.55 0.02
CA THR A 82 18.76 4.87 0.34
C THR A 82 18.63 4.03 1.60
N THR A 83 17.96 4.56 2.63
CA THR A 83 17.71 3.84 3.88
C THR A 83 16.82 2.62 3.66
N VAL A 84 15.77 2.75 2.84
CA VAL A 84 14.85 1.65 2.51
C VAL A 84 15.58 0.54 1.77
N LEU A 85 16.33 0.87 0.71
CA LEU A 85 17.10 -0.10 -0.07
C LEU A 85 18.13 -0.84 0.77
N ASP A 86 18.83 -0.16 1.68
CA ASP A 86 19.80 -0.81 2.58
C ASP A 86 19.12 -1.81 3.52
N VAL A 87 17.93 -1.50 4.06
CA VAL A 87 17.20 -2.45 4.93
C VAL A 87 16.69 -3.64 4.13
N ILE A 88 16.11 -3.43 2.95
CA ILE A 88 15.65 -4.51 2.04
C ILE A 88 16.81 -5.48 1.77
N LYS A 89 17.98 -4.95 1.38
CA LYS A 89 19.18 -5.75 1.11
C LYS A 89 19.68 -6.51 2.34
N LYS A 90 19.74 -5.87 3.51
CA LYS A 90 20.18 -6.51 4.76
C LYS A 90 19.26 -7.62 5.24
N LEU A 91 17.99 -7.56 4.85
CA LEU A 91 17.00 -8.59 5.16
C LEU A 91 16.90 -9.69 4.08
N GLY A 92 17.60 -9.53 2.95
CA GLY A 92 17.51 -10.47 1.84
C GLY A 92 16.11 -10.53 1.21
N LEU A 93 15.36 -9.42 1.27
CA LEU A 93 14.02 -9.35 0.70
C LEU A 93 14.08 -9.02 -0.79
N GLU A 94 13.28 -9.70 -1.59
CA GLU A 94 13.10 -9.43 -3.02
C GLU A 94 11.97 -8.39 -3.21
N LEU A 95 12.21 -7.16 -2.78
CA LEU A 95 11.26 -6.05 -2.87
C LEU A 95 11.80 -4.92 -3.76
N GLU A 96 10.88 -4.25 -4.47
CA GLU A 96 11.17 -3.10 -5.34
C GLU A 96 10.57 -1.81 -4.78
N ILE A 97 11.23 -0.68 -5.03
CA ILE A 97 10.69 0.66 -4.80
C ILE A 97 10.15 1.15 -6.14
N ILE A 98 8.87 1.53 -6.16
CA ILE A 98 8.13 1.99 -7.35
C ILE A 98 7.76 3.47 -7.26
#